data_AF-A0A7K5H449-F1
#
_entry.id   AF-A0A7K5H449-F1
#
_cell.length_a   1.000
_cell.length_b   1.000
_cell.length_c   1.000
_cell.angle_alpha   90.00
_cell.angle_beta   90.00
_cell.angle_gamma   90.00
#
_symmetry.space_group_name_H-M   'P 1'
#
loop_
_entity.id
_entity.type
_entity.pdbx_description
1 polymer ?
#
loop_
_entity_poly.entity_id
_entity_poly.type
_entity_poly.pdbx_seq_one_letter_code
_entity_poly.pdbx_strand_id
1 'polypeptide(L)'
;MANKGPAYGMSRDVQSKIEKKYDDELEDRLVEWIVAQCGAAVGRPERGRLGFQVWLKNGIVLSRLVNSLYPDGSKPVKIPDTPPTMVFKQMEQIAQFLKAAEDYG
;
A
#
# COMPACT_ATOMS: atom_id res chain seq x y z
N MET A 1 -10.10 24.74 10.27
CA MET A 1 -9.43 24.11 11.43
C MET A 1 -10.49 23.30 12.17
N ALA A 2 -10.53 21.99 11.95
CA ALA A 2 -11.59 21.13 12.47
C ALA A 2 -11.06 20.31 13.66
N ASN A 3 -11.66 20.54 14.82
CA ASN A 3 -11.46 19.78 16.05
C ASN A 3 -11.66 18.27 15.80
N LYS A 4 -10.58 17.48 15.77
CA LYS A 4 -10.66 16.07 16.15
C LYS A 4 -10.49 16.00 17.65
N GLY A 5 -11.61 15.90 18.37
CA GLY A 5 -11.60 15.63 19.81
C GLY A 5 -10.94 14.29 20.12
N PRO A 6 -10.47 14.07 21.36
CA PRO A 6 -9.72 12.87 21.73
C PRO A 6 -10.58 11.61 21.52
N ALA A 7 -10.07 10.63 20.78
CA ALA A 7 -10.76 9.34 20.65
C ALA A 7 -10.64 8.57 21.98
N TYR A 8 -11.76 8.35 22.67
CA TYR A 8 -11.80 7.66 23.97
C TYR A 8 -11.81 6.12 23.84
N GLY A 9 -11.22 5.46 24.85
CA GLY A 9 -11.42 4.06 25.25
C GLY A 9 -11.24 3.00 24.17
N MET A 10 -12.35 2.49 23.63
CA MET A 10 -12.36 1.33 22.73
C MET A 10 -11.55 1.54 21.44
N SER A 11 -11.50 2.77 20.92
CA SER A 11 -10.70 3.10 19.73
C SER A 11 -9.20 3.17 20.03
N ARG A 12 -8.80 3.62 21.23
CA ARG A 12 -7.39 3.65 21.66
C ARG A 12 -6.85 2.27 21.97
N ASP A 13 -7.64 1.40 22.60
CA ASP A 13 -7.23 0.01 22.85
C ASP A 13 -7.09 -0.80 21.56
N VAL A 14 -8.00 -0.62 20.60
CA VAL A 14 -7.89 -1.23 19.27
C VAL A 14 -6.69 -0.68 18.51
N GLN A 15 -6.50 0.65 18.51
CA GLN A 15 -5.34 1.27 17.87
C GLN A 15 -4.04 0.79 18.49
N SER A 16 -3.94 0.73 19.82
CA SER A 16 -2.77 0.24 20.56
C SER A 16 -2.47 -1.23 20.29
N LYS A 17 -3.50 -2.08 20.15
CA LYS A 17 -3.33 -3.49 19.75
C LYS A 17 -2.86 -3.64 18.31
N ILE A 18 -3.32 -2.77 17.40
CA ILE A 18 -2.85 -2.74 16.01
C ILE A 18 -1.41 -2.21 15.96
N GLU A 19 -1.08 -1.19 16.75
CA GLU A 19 0.28 -0.64 16.86
C GLU A 19 1.26 -1.66 17.43
N LYS A 20 0.86 -2.44 18.44
CA LYS A 20 1.69 -3.55 18.97
C LYS A 20 1.95 -4.68 17.98
N LYS A 21 1.16 -4.78 16.90
CA LYS A 21 1.34 -5.78 15.84
C LYS A 21 2.15 -5.23 14.66
N TYR A 22 2.46 -3.94 14.67
CA TYR A 22 3.30 -3.35 13.65
C TYR A 22 4.75 -3.72 13.95
N ASP A 23 5.44 -4.24 12.94
CA ASP A 23 6.82 -4.66 13.04
C ASP A 23 7.62 -3.80 12.06
N ASP A 24 8.47 -2.92 12.61
CA ASP A 24 9.28 -1.99 11.82
C ASP A 24 10.36 -2.72 11.00
N GLU A 25 10.87 -3.87 11.49
CA GLU A 25 11.81 -4.68 10.72
C GLU A 25 11.12 -5.34 9.52
N LEU A 26 9.86 -5.75 9.70
CA LEU A 26 9.03 -6.24 8.60
C LEU A 26 8.72 -5.13 7.59
N GLU A 27 8.43 -3.91 8.03
CA GLU A 27 8.25 -2.74 7.14
C GLU A 27 9.48 -2.54 6.26
N ASP A 28 10.68 -2.44 6.85
CA ASP A 28 11.91 -2.21 6.10
C ASP A 28 12.17 -3.35 5.09
N ARG A 29 11.95 -4.61 5.50
CA ARG A 29 12.07 -5.76 4.59
C ARG A 29 11.07 -5.71 3.43
N LEU A 30 9.83 -5.29 3.67
CA LEU A 30 8.83 -5.13 2.62
C LEU A 30 9.19 -4.00 1.66
N VAL A 31 9.72 -2.88 2.16
CA VAL A 31 10.20 -1.78 1.32
C VAL A 31 11.32 -2.25 0.40
N GLU A 32 12.34 -2.91 0.94
CA GLU A 32 13.45 -3.43 0.13
C GLU A 32 12.96 -4.44 -0.92
N TRP A 33 12.06 -5.35 -0.54
CA TRP A 33 11.51 -6.33 -1.47
C TRP A 33 10.73 -5.67 -2.62
N ILE A 34 9.83 -4.72 -2.31
CA ILE A 34 9.04 -4.02 -3.33
C ILE A 34 9.95 -3.24 -4.29
N VAL A 35 10.99 -2.58 -3.77
CA VAL A 35 11.95 -1.83 -4.59
C VAL A 35 12.81 -2.77 -5.45
N ALA A 36 13.25 -3.90 -4.91
CA ALA A 36 14.00 -4.90 -5.66
C ALA A 36 13.16 -5.52 -6.78
N GLN A 37 11.87 -5.77 -6.50
CA GLN A 37 10.95 -6.41 -7.42
C GLN A 37 10.43 -5.45 -8.53
N CYS A 38 10.09 -4.21 -8.18
CA CYS A 38 9.53 -3.22 -9.13
C CYS A 38 10.59 -2.27 -9.73
N GLY A 39 11.81 -2.28 -9.21
CA GLY A 39 12.88 -1.35 -9.55
C GLY A 39 12.69 0.06 -8.97
N ALA A 40 13.58 0.99 -9.34
CA ALA A 40 13.60 2.35 -8.80
C ALA A 40 12.35 3.20 -9.12
N ALA A 41 11.51 2.76 -10.07
CA ALA A 41 10.35 3.52 -10.53
C ALA A 41 9.26 3.70 -9.46
N VAL A 42 9.20 2.83 -8.45
CA VAL A 42 8.24 2.96 -7.33
C VAL A 42 8.71 3.93 -6.24
N GLY A 43 9.97 4.36 -6.26
CA GLY A 43 10.55 5.19 -5.20
C GLY A 43 10.66 4.45 -3.86
N ARG A 44 10.89 5.21 -2.78
CA ARG A 44 10.91 4.71 -1.40
C ARG A 44 9.98 5.55 -0.52
N PRO A 45 9.28 4.94 0.45
CA PRO A 45 8.44 5.67 1.38
C PRO A 45 9.28 6.51 2.36
N GLU A 46 8.65 7.52 2.97
CA GLU A 46 9.19 8.11 4.19
C GLU A 46 9.20 7.06 5.31
N ARG A 47 10.19 7.15 6.22
CA ARG A 47 10.33 6.19 7.31
C ARG A 47 9.10 6.17 8.21
N GLY A 48 8.72 4.97 8.62
CA GLY A 48 7.67 4.74 9.58
C GLY A 48 6.30 4.59 8.92
N ARG A 49 5.40 3.99 9.70
CA ARG A 49 4.10 3.50 9.28
C ARG A 49 3.28 4.46 8.41
N LEU A 50 3.24 5.76 8.74
CA LEU A 50 2.44 6.71 7.98
C LEU A 50 3.00 6.93 6.58
N GLY A 51 4.34 7.00 6.44
CA GLY A 51 5.02 7.13 5.16
C GLY A 51 4.80 5.89 4.30
N PHE A 52 4.96 4.70 4.88
CA PHE A 52 4.66 3.44 4.22
C PHE A 52 3.21 3.36 3.74
N GLN A 53 2.24 3.75 4.58
CA GLN A 53 0.83 3.78 4.19
C GLN A 53 0.55 4.76 3.05
N VAL A 54 1.08 5.99 3.12
CA VAL A 54 0.88 7.01 2.07
C VAL A 54 1.45 6.54 0.74
N TRP A 55 2.60 5.87 0.76
CA TRP A 55 3.26 5.34 -0.43
C TRP A 55 2.41 4.29 -1.16
N LEU A 56 1.73 3.41 -0.43
CA LEU A 56 0.87 2.37 -1.00
C LEU A 56 -0.56 2.86 -1.30
N LYS A 57 -0.99 3.97 -0.69
CA LYS A 57 -2.39 4.43 -0.67
C LYS A 57 -3.02 4.68 -2.04
N ASN A 58 -2.25 5.12 -3.03
CA ASN A 58 -2.79 5.39 -4.36
C ASN A 58 -2.91 4.12 -5.23
N GLY A 59 -2.44 2.97 -4.74
CA GLY A 59 -2.52 1.68 -5.41
C GLY A 59 -1.52 1.45 -6.56
N ILE A 60 -0.74 2.46 -6.97
CA ILE A 60 0.19 2.33 -8.11
C ILE A 60 1.35 1.38 -7.80
N VAL A 61 1.95 1.54 -6.62
CA VAL A 61 3.06 0.68 -6.16
C VAL A 61 2.59 -0.77 -6.06
N LEU A 62 1.42 -0.99 -5.44
CA LEU A 62 0.80 -2.32 -5.32
C LEU A 62 0.50 -2.95 -6.69
N SER A 63 -0.01 -2.16 -7.64
CA SER A 63 -0.31 -2.64 -8.99
C SER A 63 0.96 -3.02 -9.76
N ARG A 64 2.04 -2.25 -9.59
CA ARG A 64 3.36 -2.60 -10.16
C ARG A 64 3.91 -3.88 -9.54
N LEU A 65 3.76 -4.02 -8.23
CA LEU A 65 4.21 -5.20 -7.50
C LEU A 65 3.53 -6.46 -8.03
N VAL A 66 2.20 -6.52 -8.03
CA VAL A 66 1.51 -7.73 -8.53
C VAL A 66 1.85 -7.99 -9.99
N ASN A 67 1.86 -6.96 -10.86
CA ASN A 67 2.20 -7.14 -12.27
C ASN A 67 3.62 -7.66 -12.51
N SER A 68 4.57 -7.36 -11.62
CA SER A 68 5.94 -7.87 -11.73
C SER A 68 6.08 -9.35 -11.41
N LEU A 69 5.10 -9.92 -10.70
CA LEU A 69 5.06 -11.36 -10.38
C LEU A 69 4.51 -12.17 -11.56
N TYR A 70 3.82 -11.53 -12.50
CA TYR A 70 3.29 -12.15 -13.70
C TYR A 70 4.26 -11.96 -14.88
N PRO A 71 4.30 -12.92 -15.83
CA PRO A 71 5.09 -12.77 -17.05
C PRO A 71 4.59 -11.60 -17.91
N ASP A 72 5.50 -11.02 -18.68
CA ASP A 72 5.18 -9.97 -19.66
C ASP A 72 4.12 -10.46 -20.66
N GLY A 73 2.91 -9.90 -20.58
CA GLY A 73 1.75 -10.28 -21.39
C GLY A 73 0.53 -10.71 -20.57
N SER A 74 0.73 -11.11 -19.31
CA SER A 74 -0.35 -11.58 -18.42
C SER A 74 -0.54 -10.69 -17.20
N LYS A 75 -0.18 -9.40 -17.31
CA LYS A 75 -0.26 -8.43 -16.21
C LYS A 75 -1.72 -8.22 -15.80
N PRO A 76 -2.13 -8.59 -14.58
CA PRO A 76 -3.54 -8.62 -14.19
C PRO A 76 -4.14 -7.23 -13.93
N VAL A 77 -3.31 -6.23 -13.61
CA VAL A 77 -3.78 -4.89 -13.23
C VAL A 77 -3.29 -3.85 -14.23
N LYS A 78 -4.20 -2.99 -14.71
CA LYS A 78 -3.79 -1.84 -15.54
C LYS A 78 -3.25 -0.73 -14.65
N ILE A 79 -2.06 -0.22 -14.98
CA ILE A 79 -1.47 0.93 -14.31
C ILE A 79 -1.83 2.19 -15.12
N PRO A 80 -2.52 3.19 -14.55
CA PRO A 80 -2.80 4.43 -15.24
C PRO A 80 -1.53 5.27 -15.43
N ASP A 81 -1.47 6.06 -16.51
CA ASP A 81 -0.32 6.94 -16.82
C ASP A 81 -0.07 7.98 -15.74
N THR A 82 -1.15 8.50 -15.14
CA THR A 82 -1.09 9.46 -14.03
C THR A 82 -1.59 8.83 -12.73
N PRO A 83 -0.93 9.08 -11.59
CA PRO A 83 -1.41 8.60 -10.29
C PRO A 83 -2.84 9.07 -9.99
N PRO A 84 -3.73 8.18 -9.52
CA PRO A 84 -5.10 8.56 -9.21
C PRO A 84 -5.13 9.54 -8.04
N THR A 85 -5.72 10.71 -8.27
CA THR A 85 -5.91 11.76 -7.25
C THR A 85 -7.27 11.64 -6.54
N MET A 86 -8.27 11.12 -7.23
CA MET A 86 -9.61 10.92 -6.69
C MET A 86 -9.63 9.67 -5.80
N VAL A 87 -10.17 9.81 -4.58
CA VAL A 87 -10.22 8.73 -3.58
C VAL A 87 -10.87 7.45 -4.11
N PHE A 88 -11.98 7.56 -4.85
CA PHE A 88 -12.65 6.38 -5.41
C PHE A 88 -11.77 5.63 -6.43
N LYS A 89 -10.97 6.34 -7.23
CA LYS A 89 -10.02 5.71 -8.18
C LYS A 89 -8.87 5.03 -7.45
N GLN A 90 -8.39 5.62 -6.36
CA GLN A 90 -7.38 4.98 -5.49
C GLN A 90 -7.93 3.68 -4.89
N MET A 91 -9.16 3.71 -4.39
CA MET A 91 -9.83 2.52 -3.83
C MET A 91 -10.07 1.44 -4.89
N GLU A 92 -10.51 1.81 -6.09
CA GLU A 92 -10.66 0.89 -7.22
C GLU A 92 -9.32 0.24 -7.59
N GLN A 93 -8.23 1.02 -7.64
CA GLN A 93 -6.90 0.50 -7.93
C GLN A 93 -6.44 -0.53 -6.88
N ILE A 94 -6.67 -0.24 -5.59
CA ILE A 94 -6.37 -1.18 -4.51
C ILE A 94 -7.22 -2.45 -4.65
N ALA A 95 -8.51 -2.32 -4.96
CA ALA A 95 -9.39 -3.47 -5.16
C ALA A 95 -8.93 -4.38 -6.32
N GLN A 96 -8.45 -3.80 -7.42
CA GLN A 96 -7.88 -4.56 -8.53
C GLN A 96 -6.61 -5.32 -8.11
N PHE A 97 -5.73 -4.67 -7.35
CA PHE A 97 -4.56 -5.34 -6.77
C PHE A 97 -4.97 -6.51 -5.86
N LEU A 98 -5.91 -6.29 -4.93
CA LEU A 98 -6.35 -7.33 -4.00
C LEU A 98 -6.91 -8.55 -4.73
N LYS A 99 -7.73 -8.33 -5.75
CA LYS A 99 -8.26 -9.40 -6.59
C LYS A 99 -7.14 -10.16 -7.31
N ALA A 100 -6.20 -9.45 -7.92
CA ALA A 100 -5.07 -10.08 -8.60
C ALA A 100 -4.16 -10.86 -7.64
N ALA A 101 -3.98 -10.38 -6.40
CA ALA A 101 -3.22 -11.08 -5.38
C ALA A 101 -3.93 -12.37 -4.92
N GLU A 102 -5.26 -12.33 -4.75
CA GLU A 102 -6.06 -13.52 -4.44
C GLU A 102 -6.02 -14.55 -5.59
N ASP A 103 -6.11 -14.09 -6.84
CA ASP A 103 -6.00 -14.95 -8.03
C ASP A 103 -4.60 -15.56 -8.20
N TYR A 104 -3.55 -14.91 -7.69
CA TYR A 104 -2.17 -15.40 -7.76
C TYR A 104 -1.91 -16.57 -6.80
N GLY A 105 -2.53 -16.56 -5.62
CA GLY A 105 -2.39 -17.61 -4.59
C GLY A 105 -2.00 -17.09 -3.22
#